data_AF-A0A957MGL1-F1
#
_entry.id   AF-A0A957MGL1-F1
#
_cell.length_a   1.000
_cell.length_b   1.000
_cell.length_c   1.000
_cell.angle_alpha   90.00
_cell.angle_beta   90.00
_cell.angle_gamma   90.00
#
_symmetry.space_group_name_H-M   'P 1'
#
loop_
_entity.id
_entity.type
_entity.pdbx_description
1 polymer ?
#
loop_
_entity_poly.entity_id
_entity_poly.type
_entity_poly.pdbx_seq_one_letter_code
_entity_poly.pdbx_strand_id
1 'polypeptide(L)'
;AVPNEAPAEEAAPPAAPAAAVQTPTAPAPSATGEPTGEPTGEEGTGESGGESGETPPTTPHVRHRQSQEQLERLETLRLMLSGIAGADAVFRTAMADAGLLAGYLTDAETKLANAEVAVDARHTATAAALTATEARIRAELQVRASYTAFRQVCRTLFPNAAARMALKLDEAIPGDQAGLRRQIETALATADEEPYATQLAAATYGSERIVALRALLGALDTLIGAQAAAQHAAKQATIVRDAAVRDVLLVSRQIRAEVTALLRRYPHLTAPMGF
;
A
#
# COMPACT_ATOMS: atom_id res chain seq x y z
N ALA A 1 22.76 24.77 -58.52
CA ALA A 1 21.84 23.92 -57.74
C ALA A 1 22.11 24.22 -56.27
N VAL A 2 21.25 25.04 -55.68
CA VAL A 2 21.35 25.52 -54.29
C VAL A 2 20.47 24.58 -53.45
N PRO A 3 20.98 23.95 -52.38
CA PRO A 3 20.14 23.15 -51.50
C PRO A 3 19.34 24.04 -50.54
N ASN A 4 18.08 23.65 -50.42
CA ASN A 4 16.96 24.26 -49.70
C ASN A 4 17.11 24.01 -48.19
N GLU A 5 17.18 25.07 -47.38
CA GLU A 5 17.16 25.01 -45.90
C GLU A 5 15.73 24.72 -45.40
N ALA A 6 15.61 23.68 -44.58
CA ALA A 6 14.38 23.34 -43.85
C ALA A 6 14.27 24.18 -42.55
N PRO A 7 13.05 24.50 -42.08
CA PRO A 7 12.85 25.35 -40.92
C PRO A 7 13.10 24.62 -39.59
N ALA A 8 13.64 25.37 -38.63
CA ALA A 8 13.96 24.95 -37.28
C ALA A 8 12.72 24.60 -36.46
N GLU A 9 12.77 23.45 -35.80
CA GLU A 9 11.76 22.96 -34.85
C GLU A 9 11.99 23.63 -33.48
N GLU A 10 10.99 24.39 -33.04
CA GLU A 10 10.97 25.18 -31.82
C GLU A 10 10.79 24.26 -30.59
N ALA A 11 11.84 24.17 -29.76
CA ALA A 11 11.85 23.37 -28.55
C ALA A 11 11.01 24.03 -27.43
N ALA A 12 9.98 23.33 -26.96
CA ALA A 12 9.17 23.75 -25.81
C ALA A 12 9.97 23.66 -24.48
N PRO A 13 9.79 24.62 -23.54
CA PRO A 13 10.50 24.61 -22.25
C PRO A 13 9.90 23.59 -21.24
N PRO A 14 10.71 23.13 -20.27
CA PRO A 14 10.27 22.14 -19.28
C PRO A 14 9.29 22.72 -18.24
N ALA A 15 8.27 21.94 -17.91
CA ALA A 15 7.28 22.25 -16.88
C ALA A 15 7.91 22.26 -15.47
N ALA A 16 7.62 23.32 -14.71
CA ALA A 16 8.03 23.51 -13.33
C ALA A 16 7.28 22.58 -12.34
N PRO A 17 7.89 22.22 -11.19
CA PRO A 17 7.27 21.36 -10.19
C PRO A 17 6.12 22.07 -9.45
N ALA A 18 4.98 21.39 -9.34
CA ALA A 18 3.80 21.85 -8.63
C ALA A 18 4.08 21.99 -7.12
N ALA A 19 3.68 23.14 -6.59
CA ALA A 19 3.85 23.56 -5.20
C ALA A 19 3.10 22.66 -4.20
N ALA A 20 3.73 22.49 -3.04
CA ALA A 20 3.18 21.84 -1.85
C ALA A 20 1.93 22.58 -1.34
N VAL A 21 0.81 21.87 -1.22
CA VAL A 21 -0.38 22.33 -0.51
C VAL A 21 -0.22 21.96 0.97
N GLN A 22 -0.18 22.99 1.82
CA GLN A 22 -0.17 22.90 3.27
C GLN A 22 -1.54 22.41 3.78
N THR A 23 -1.54 21.45 4.69
CA THR A 23 -2.72 21.06 5.48
C THR A 23 -2.83 21.93 6.73
N PRO A 24 -4.01 22.47 7.07
CA PRO A 24 -4.23 23.17 8.34
C PRO A 24 -4.35 22.17 9.49
N THR A 25 -3.61 22.45 10.56
CA THR A 25 -3.66 21.78 11.87
C THR A 25 -4.98 22.07 12.58
N ALA A 26 -5.58 21.05 13.19
CA ALA A 26 -6.70 21.17 14.14
C ALA A 26 -6.52 20.16 15.30
N PRO A 27 -7.12 20.41 16.48
CA PRO A 27 -6.49 20.29 17.79
C PRO A 27 -6.57 18.91 18.45
N ALA A 28 -5.71 18.71 19.45
CA ALA A 28 -5.61 17.51 20.28
C ALA A 28 -6.85 17.30 21.18
N PRO A 29 -7.31 16.05 21.38
CA PRO A 29 -8.18 15.72 22.50
C PRO A 29 -7.38 15.24 23.72
N SER A 30 -7.73 15.84 24.87
CA SER A 30 -7.30 15.46 26.22
C SER A 30 -7.70 14.03 26.59
N ALA A 31 -6.82 13.42 27.40
CA ALA A 31 -6.99 12.14 28.07
C ALA A 31 -8.14 12.11 29.09
N THR A 32 -8.67 10.90 29.33
CA THR A 32 -9.25 10.30 30.58
C THR A 32 -10.14 9.14 30.09
N GLY A 33 -10.14 7.88 30.54
CA GLY A 33 -9.48 7.13 31.60
C GLY A 33 -9.97 5.66 31.47
N GLU A 34 -9.19 4.69 31.96
CA GLU A 34 -9.59 3.27 32.11
C GLU A 34 -10.78 3.13 33.09
N PRO A 35 -11.53 2.01 33.03
CA PRO A 35 -11.22 0.96 33.99
C PRO A 35 -11.30 -0.48 33.48
N THR A 36 -10.43 -1.26 34.09
CA THR A 36 -10.30 -2.71 34.22
C THR A 36 -11.60 -3.41 34.64
N GLY A 37 -11.83 -4.62 34.11
CA GLY A 37 -12.84 -5.56 34.60
C GLY A 37 -12.74 -6.92 33.92
N GLU A 38 -12.17 -7.91 34.62
CA GLU A 38 -12.19 -9.35 34.28
C GLU A 38 -13.63 -9.88 34.20
N PRO A 39 -13.88 -10.94 33.39
CA PRO A 39 -14.95 -11.86 33.67
C PRO A 39 -14.42 -13.25 34.07
N THR A 40 -14.80 -13.60 35.28
CA THR A 40 -14.85 -14.92 35.91
C THR A 40 -15.53 -15.95 35.01
N GLY A 41 -15.02 -17.19 35.00
CA GLY A 41 -15.65 -18.32 34.33
C GLY A 41 -16.76 -18.97 35.16
N GLU A 42 -17.68 -19.66 34.48
CA GLU A 42 -18.18 -20.99 34.84
C GLU A 42 -19.07 -21.58 33.72
N GLU A 43 -18.66 -22.78 33.29
CA GLU A 43 -19.41 -23.98 32.87
C GLU A 43 -20.62 -23.95 31.91
N GLY A 44 -20.51 -24.78 30.87
CA GLY A 44 -21.61 -25.22 30.01
C GLY A 44 -21.19 -26.41 29.15
N THR A 45 -21.37 -27.61 29.68
CA THR A 45 -21.09 -28.93 29.10
C THR A 45 -21.98 -29.23 27.89
N GLY A 46 -21.41 -29.77 26.82
CA GLY A 46 -22.15 -30.25 25.64
C GLY A 46 -21.29 -31.22 24.83
N GLU A 47 -21.49 -32.51 25.11
CA GLU A 47 -20.82 -33.67 24.50
C GLU A 47 -21.48 -34.03 23.16
N SER A 48 -20.70 -34.14 22.07
CA SER A 48 -21.06 -34.91 20.88
C SER A 48 -19.81 -35.28 20.10
N GLY A 49 -19.53 -36.59 20.03
CA GLY A 49 -18.36 -37.17 19.36
C GLY A 49 -18.49 -37.19 17.84
N GLY A 50 -17.33 -37.12 17.18
CA GLY A 50 -17.19 -37.30 15.73
C GLY A 50 -15.74 -37.24 15.31
N GLU A 51 -15.17 -38.42 15.04
CA GLU A 51 -14.00 -38.72 14.19
C GLU A 51 -12.75 -37.83 14.25
N SER A 52 -11.70 -38.44 14.81
CA SER A 52 -10.30 -38.06 14.67
C SER A 52 -9.85 -38.01 13.20
N GLY A 53 -10.03 -36.86 12.56
CA GLY A 53 -9.22 -36.42 11.44
C GLY A 53 -8.06 -35.59 11.97
N GLU A 54 -6.93 -36.23 12.26
CA GLU A 54 -5.68 -35.56 12.62
C GLU A 54 -5.19 -34.75 11.40
N THR A 55 -5.73 -33.54 11.25
CA THR A 55 -5.17 -32.51 10.39
C THR A 55 -3.93 -31.99 11.09
N PRO A 56 -2.74 -32.01 10.46
CA PRO A 56 -1.55 -31.45 11.09
C PRO A 56 -1.84 -29.99 11.44
N PRO A 57 -1.37 -29.49 12.61
CA PRO A 57 -1.64 -28.12 13.00
C PRO A 57 -1.12 -27.20 11.91
N THR A 58 -2.05 -26.57 11.20
CA THR A 58 -1.71 -25.48 10.28
C THR A 58 -1.30 -24.34 11.17
N THR A 59 -0.01 -24.32 11.53
CA THR A 59 0.58 -23.23 12.29
C THR A 59 0.20 -21.94 11.54
N PRO A 60 -0.46 -20.99 12.19
CA PRO A 60 -0.83 -19.75 11.53
C PRO A 60 0.44 -19.16 10.93
N HIS A 61 0.44 -18.92 9.61
CA HIS A 61 1.56 -18.27 8.94
C HIS A 61 1.70 -16.86 9.49
N VAL A 62 2.52 -16.71 10.54
CA VAL A 62 2.86 -15.41 11.10
C VAL A 62 3.65 -14.65 10.05
N ARG A 63 3.02 -13.65 9.42
CA ARG A 63 3.64 -12.82 8.36
C ARG A 63 4.96 -12.18 8.79
N HIS A 64 5.14 -11.96 10.10
CA HIS A 64 6.38 -11.43 10.68
C HIS A 64 7.57 -12.39 10.57
N ARG A 65 7.33 -13.70 10.60
CA ARG A 65 8.39 -14.71 10.48
C ARG A 65 9.01 -14.70 9.08
N GLN A 66 8.19 -14.59 8.05
CA GLN A 66 8.68 -14.55 6.66
C GLN A 66 9.52 -13.30 6.39
N SER A 67 9.17 -12.13 6.95
CA SER A 67 10.00 -10.92 6.80
C SER A 67 11.34 -11.03 7.52
N GLN A 68 11.38 -11.63 8.70
CA GLN A 68 12.62 -11.84 9.45
C GLN A 68 13.54 -12.81 8.70
N GLU A 69 13.00 -13.95 8.25
CA GLU A 69 13.74 -14.93 7.45
C GLU A 69 14.32 -14.33 6.15
N GLN A 70 13.64 -13.35 5.54
CA GLN A 70 14.14 -12.65 4.36
C GLN A 70 15.33 -11.74 4.69
N LEU A 71 15.25 -10.96 5.79
CA LEU A 71 16.34 -10.10 6.23
C LEU A 71 17.57 -10.90 6.65
N GLU A 72 17.38 -12.01 7.38
CA GLU A 72 18.46 -12.92 7.76
C GLU A 72 19.21 -13.48 6.54
N ARG A 73 18.51 -13.74 5.43
CA ARG A 73 19.14 -14.20 4.17
C ARG A 73 20.00 -13.11 3.53
N LEU A 74 19.54 -11.86 3.55
CA LEU A 74 20.32 -10.73 3.05
C LEU A 74 21.56 -10.50 3.92
N GLU A 75 21.40 -10.55 5.23
CA GLU A 75 22.50 -10.42 6.20
C GLU A 75 23.52 -11.55 6.04
N THR A 76 23.04 -12.78 5.84
CA THR A 76 23.91 -13.93 5.56
C THR A 76 24.80 -13.69 4.33
N LEU A 77 24.22 -13.25 3.20
CA LEU A 77 25.00 -12.97 2.00
C LEU A 77 25.96 -11.78 2.22
N ARG A 78 25.52 -10.73 2.91
CA ARG A 78 26.37 -9.60 3.30
C ARG A 78 27.59 -10.06 4.09
N LEU A 79 27.39 -10.88 5.12
CA LEU A 79 28.47 -11.40 5.96
C LEU A 79 29.45 -12.23 5.12
N MET A 80 28.96 -13.12 4.27
CA MET A 80 29.80 -13.92 3.37
C MET A 80 30.63 -13.06 2.43
N LEU A 81 30.04 -12.06 1.77
CA LEU A 81 30.75 -11.17 0.86
C LEU A 81 31.80 -10.33 1.61
N SER A 82 31.45 -9.81 2.79
CA SER A 82 32.39 -9.07 3.64
C SER A 82 33.55 -9.93 4.13
N GLY A 83 33.29 -11.20 4.47
CA GLY A 83 34.31 -12.16 4.89
C GLY A 83 35.27 -12.53 3.77
N ILE A 84 34.75 -12.71 2.54
CA ILE A 84 35.59 -12.94 1.36
C ILE A 84 36.44 -11.70 1.04
N ALA A 85 35.87 -10.50 1.12
CA ALA A 85 36.60 -9.26 0.87
C ALA A 85 37.73 -9.03 1.90
N GLY A 86 37.48 -9.40 3.16
CA GLY A 86 38.45 -9.35 4.26
C GLY A 86 39.41 -10.53 4.36
N ALA A 87 39.32 -11.52 3.47
CA ALA A 87 40.18 -12.69 3.50
C ALA A 87 41.65 -12.36 3.18
N ASP A 88 42.57 -13.21 3.67
CA ASP A 88 44.00 -13.02 3.47
C ASP A 88 44.41 -13.18 1.99
N ALA A 89 45.64 -12.75 1.66
CA ALA A 89 46.13 -12.78 0.28
C ALA A 89 46.24 -14.21 -0.28
N VAL A 90 46.53 -15.18 0.59
CA VAL A 90 46.66 -16.60 0.21
C VAL A 90 45.31 -17.17 -0.19
N PHE A 91 44.26 -16.92 0.60
CA PHE A 91 42.89 -17.35 0.29
C PHE A 91 42.37 -16.71 -1.01
N ARG A 92 42.62 -15.42 -1.24
CA ARG A 92 42.20 -14.74 -2.48
C ARG A 92 42.88 -15.30 -3.71
N THR A 93 44.16 -15.66 -3.61
CA THR A 93 44.89 -16.32 -4.71
C THR A 93 44.30 -17.70 -4.99
N ALA A 94 44.05 -18.49 -3.94
CA ALA A 94 43.42 -19.80 -4.08
C ALA A 94 42.00 -19.74 -4.67
N MET A 95 41.23 -18.70 -4.35
CA MET A 95 39.93 -18.45 -4.97
C MET A 95 40.02 -18.17 -6.46
N ALA A 96 40.99 -17.34 -6.88
CA ALA A 96 41.21 -17.06 -8.30
C ALA A 96 41.60 -18.34 -9.05
N ASP A 97 42.47 -19.17 -8.46
CA ASP A 97 42.88 -20.46 -9.02
C ASP A 97 41.72 -21.48 -9.09
N ALA A 98 40.75 -21.38 -8.19
CA ALA A 98 39.54 -22.20 -8.19
C ALA A 98 38.45 -21.69 -9.15
N GLY A 99 38.67 -20.58 -9.86
CA GLY A 99 37.72 -20.03 -10.83
C GLY A 99 36.64 -19.13 -10.22
N LEU A 100 36.78 -18.72 -8.96
CA LEU A 100 35.88 -17.77 -8.31
C LEU A 100 36.27 -16.34 -8.73
N LEU A 101 35.70 -15.89 -9.84
CA LEU A 101 36.07 -14.64 -10.51
C LEU A 101 35.57 -13.41 -9.74
N ALA A 102 36.37 -12.34 -9.75
CA ALA A 102 35.97 -11.04 -9.18
C ALA A 102 34.64 -10.53 -9.75
N GLY A 103 34.39 -10.74 -11.06
CA GLY A 103 33.13 -10.37 -11.70
C GLY A 103 31.90 -11.07 -11.12
N TYR A 104 32.04 -12.31 -10.65
CA TYR A 104 30.93 -13.02 -10.01
C TYR A 104 30.60 -12.45 -8.62
N LEU A 105 31.62 -12.00 -7.88
CA LEU A 105 31.41 -11.35 -6.58
C LEU A 105 30.77 -9.96 -6.73
N THR A 106 31.15 -9.19 -7.75
CA THR A 106 30.50 -7.90 -8.05
C THR A 106 29.03 -8.08 -8.47
N ASP A 107 28.72 -9.16 -9.21
CA ASP A 107 27.33 -9.51 -9.54
C ASP A 107 26.54 -9.91 -8.29
N ALA A 108 27.18 -10.61 -7.34
CA ALA A 108 26.58 -10.97 -6.06
C ALA A 108 26.27 -9.75 -5.19
N GLU A 109 27.19 -8.78 -5.12
CA GLU A 109 26.99 -7.49 -4.45
C GLU A 109 25.83 -6.71 -5.07
N THR A 110 25.75 -6.69 -6.40
CA THR A 110 24.66 -6.03 -7.14
C THR A 110 23.31 -6.68 -6.82
N LYS A 111 23.25 -8.01 -6.77
CA LYS A 111 22.03 -8.74 -6.39
C LYS A 111 21.61 -8.49 -4.95
N LEU A 112 22.57 -8.40 -4.02
CA LEU A 112 22.30 -8.03 -2.63
C LEU A 112 21.70 -6.62 -2.55
N ALA A 113 22.33 -5.63 -3.19
CA ALA A 113 21.84 -4.25 -3.22
C ALA A 113 20.43 -4.15 -3.83
N ASN A 114 20.19 -4.85 -4.94
CA ASN A 114 18.87 -4.89 -5.57
C ASN A 114 17.80 -5.49 -4.66
N ALA A 115 18.14 -6.54 -3.89
CA ALA A 115 17.21 -7.16 -2.96
C ALA A 115 16.86 -6.25 -1.78
N GLU A 116 17.83 -5.47 -1.28
CA GLU A 116 17.60 -4.47 -0.23
C GLU A 116 16.65 -3.37 -0.69
N VAL A 117 16.92 -2.79 -1.86
CA VAL A 117 16.04 -1.80 -2.49
C VAL A 117 14.64 -2.39 -2.71
N ALA A 118 14.53 -3.65 -3.12
CA ALA A 118 13.23 -4.29 -3.34
C ALA A 118 12.45 -4.54 -2.04
N VAL A 119 13.13 -4.86 -0.93
CA VAL A 119 12.52 -4.98 0.39
C VAL A 119 11.97 -3.62 0.84
N ASP A 120 12.76 -2.55 0.73
CA ASP A 120 12.35 -1.20 1.10
C ASP A 120 11.18 -0.70 0.23
N ALA A 121 11.25 -0.92 -1.09
CA ALA A 121 10.18 -0.58 -2.02
C ALA A 121 8.87 -1.30 -1.68
N ARG A 122 8.94 -2.55 -1.19
CA ARG A 122 7.76 -3.28 -0.73
C ARG A 122 7.19 -2.72 0.57
N HIS A 123 8.04 -2.26 1.49
CA HIS A 123 7.58 -1.59 2.71
C HIS A 123 6.87 -0.27 2.40
N THR A 124 7.48 0.58 1.57
CA THR A 124 6.89 1.87 1.18
C THR A 124 5.58 1.68 0.41
N ALA A 125 5.53 0.75 -0.53
CA ALA A 125 4.30 0.46 -1.29
C ALA A 125 3.18 -0.09 -0.40
N THR A 126 3.50 -0.93 0.59
CA THR A 126 2.51 -1.44 1.54
C THR A 126 1.96 -0.32 2.44
N ALA A 127 2.83 0.56 2.94
CA ALA A 127 2.41 1.73 3.72
C ALA A 127 1.52 2.67 2.89
N ALA A 128 1.87 2.92 1.63
CA ALA A 128 1.06 3.70 0.70
C ALA A 128 -0.33 3.06 0.47
N ALA A 129 -0.42 1.74 0.35
CA ALA A 129 -1.70 1.04 0.19
C ALA A 129 -2.60 1.15 1.44
N LEU A 130 -2.02 1.11 2.64
CA LEU A 130 -2.75 1.29 3.89
C LEU A 130 -3.27 2.72 4.04
N THR A 131 -2.40 3.71 3.85
CA THR A 131 -2.77 5.14 3.91
C THR A 131 -3.84 5.51 2.88
N ALA A 132 -3.76 4.99 1.65
CA ALA A 132 -4.79 5.19 0.63
C ALA A 132 -6.13 4.53 1.02
N THR A 133 -6.10 3.37 1.70
CA THR A 133 -7.30 2.70 2.20
C THR A 133 -7.97 3.52 3.30
N GLU A 134 -7.21 4.05 4.25
CA GLU A 134 -7.73 4.94 5.28
C GLU A 134 -8.32 6.23 4.71
N ALA A 135 -7.62 6.86 3.75
CA ALA A 135 -8.09 8.07 3.10
C ALA A 135 -9.43 7.85 2.39
N ARG A 136 -9.57 6.73 1.66
CA ARG A 136 -10.84 6.33 1.03
C ARG A 136 -11.96 6.15 2.06
N ILE A 137 -11.71 5.44 3.15
CA ILE A 137 -12.73 5.19 4.19
C ILE A 137 -13.19 6.51 4.81
N ARG A 138 -12.25 7.41 5.16
CA ARG A 138 -12.59 8.73 5.70
C ARG A 138 -13.43 9.55 4.71
N ALA A 139 -13.06 9.54 3.43
CA ALA A 139 -13.82 10.23 2.39
C ALA A 139 -15.23 9.63 2.21
N GLU A 140 -15.37 8.30 2.25
CA GLU A 140 -16.69 7.65 2.16
C GLU A 140 -17.60 8.07 3.32
N LEU A 141 -17.07 8.06 4.55
CA LEU A 141 -17.81 8.50 5.74
C LEU A 141 -18.20 9.98 5.63
N GLN A 142 -17.30 10.83 5.14
CA GLN A 142 -17.58 12.25 4.94
C GLN A 142 -18.67 12.49 3.89
N VAL A 143 -18.65 11.76 2.77
CA VAL A 143 -19.70 11.81 1.74
C VAL A 143 -21.04 11.37 2.33
N ARG A 144 -21.08 10.25 3.05
CA ARG A 144 -22.31 9.75 3.69
C ARG A 144 -22.86 10.75 4.70
N ALA A 145 -22.01 11.31 5.57
CA ALA A 145 -22.41 12.31 6.54
C ALA A 145 -22.91 13.62 5.90
N SER A 146 -22.27 14.06 4.82
CA SER A 146 -22.67 15.26 4.10
C SER A 146 -24.01 15.05 3.38
N TYR A 147 -24.23 13.86 2.82
CA TYR A 147 -25.51 13.52 2.18
C TYR A 147 -26.65 13.33 3.18
N THR A 148 -26.40 12.75 4.36
CA THR A 148 -27.43 12.66 5.41
C THR A 148 -27.81 14.06 5.91
N ALA A 149 -26.85 14.96 6.08
CA ALA A 149 -27.11 16.36 6.43
C ALA A 149 -27.93 17.07 5.34
N PHE A 150 -27.57 16.90 4.06
CA PHE A 150 -28.38 17.38 2.92
C PHE A 150 -29.82 16.88 3.01
N ARG A 151 -30.02 15.56 3.21
CA ARG A 151 -31.37 14.98 3.31
C ARG A 151 -32.15 15.53 4.50
N GLN A 152 -31.50 15.81 5.63
CA GLN A 152 -32.15 16.42 6.79
C GLN A 152 -32.65 17.83 6.47
N VAL A 153 -31.79 18.67 5.88
CA VAL A 153 -32.16 20.03 5.45
C VAL A 153 -33.30 19.99 4.42
N CYS A 154 -33.23 19.10 3.44
CA CYS A 154 -34.29 18.99 2.44
C CYS A 154 -35.61 18.51 3.07
N ARG A 155 -35.60 17.57 4.03
CA ARG A 155 -36.83 17.12 4.70
C ARG A 155 -37.48 18.20 5.55
N THR A 156 -36.71 19.10 6.15
CA THR A 156 -37.28 20.22 6.93
C THR A 156 -37.91 21.28 6.02
N LEU A 157 -37.32 21.53 4.86
CA LEU A 157 -37.82 22.51 3.89
C LEU A 157 -38.99 22.00 3.05
N PHE A 158 -39.01 20.70 2.75
CA PHE A 158 -39.99 20.09 1.86
C PHE A 158 -40.84 19.04 2.61
N PRO A 159 -41.86 19.46 3.38
CA PRO A 159 -42.73 18.53 4.11
C PRO A 159 -43.68 17.75 3.19
N ASN A 160 -43.95 18.26 1.99
CA ASN A 160 -44.87 17.64 1.04
C ASN A 160 -44.31 16.30 0.52
N ALA A 161 -45.19 15.35 0.20
CA ALA A 161 -44.77 14.02 -0.25
C ALA A 161 -44.15 14.04 -1.66
N ALA A 162 -44.66 14.89 -2.55
CA ALA A 162 -44.20 14.98 -3.94
C ALA A 162 -42.73 15.41 -4.05
N ALA A 163 -42.30 16.43 -3.30
CA ALA A 163 -40.91 16.87 -3.28
C ALA A 163 -40.00 15.84 -2.60
N ARG A 164 -40.46 15.19 -1.53
CA ARG A 164 -39.70 14.11 -0.88
C ARG A 164 -39.44 12.94 -1.81
N MET A 165 -40.42 12.58 -2.64
CA MET A 165 -40.24 11.58 -3.69
C MET A 165 -39.29 12.08 -4.79
N ALA A 166 -39.47 13.30 -5.29
CA ALA A 166 -38.63 13.86 -6.35
C ALA A 166 -37.15 13.93 -5.96
N LEU A 167 -36.86 14.39 -4.75
CA LEU A 167 -35.51 14.49 -4.18
C LEU A 167 -34.99 13.18 -3.57
N LYS A 168 -35.75 12.08 -3.71
CA LYS A 168 -35.40 10.74 -3.16
C LYS A 168 -35.10 10.75 -1.66
N LEU A 169 -35.78 11.62 -0.93
CA LEU A 169 -35.51 11.88 0.48
C LEU A 169 -36.00 10.76 1.39
N ASP A 170 -36.88 9.88 0.94
CA ASP A 170 -37.44 8.80 1.76
C ASP A 170 -36.89 7.41 1.38
N GLU A 171 -36.10 7.31 0.31
CA GLU A 171 -35.44 6.07 -0.09
C GLU A 171 -34.31 5.67 0.89
N ALA A 172 -34.10 4.38 1.09
CA ALA A 172 -32.96 3.90 1.87
C ALA A 172 -31.63 4.36 1.23
N ILE A 173 -30.63 4.68 2.05
CA ILE A 173 -29.28 4.99 1.55
C ILE A 173 -28.62 3.67 1.12
N PRO A 174 -28.19 3.52 -0.14
CA PRO A 174 -27.51 2.32 -0.58
C PRO A 174 -26.26 2.01 0.25
N GLY A 175 -26.08 0.71 0.52
CA GLY A 175 -24.86 0.21 1.17
C GLY A 175 -23.68 0.23 0.21
N ASP A 176 -23.91 -0.06 -1.07
CA ASP A 176 -22.90 -0.05 -2.11
C ASP A 176 -22.61 1.36 -2.64
N GLN A 177 -21.37 1.56 -3.08
CA GLN A 177 -20.89 2.88 -3.46
C GLN A 177 -21.47 3.37 -4.80
N ALA A 178 -21.68 2.47 -5.77
CA ALA A 178 -22.22 2.84 -7.08
C ALA A 178 -23.68 3.32 -6.96
N GLY A 179 -24.48 2.61 -6.16
CA GLY A 179 -25.83 3.01 -5.78
C GLY A 179 -25.85 4.33 -5.03
N LEU A 180 -24.97 4.48 -4.02
CA LEU A 180 -24.86 5.72 -3.25
C LEU A 180 -24.57 6.91 -4.17
N ARG A 181 -23.57 6.79 -5.03
CA ARG A 181 -23.20 7.84 -6.00
C ARG A 181 -24.37 8.21 -6.89
N ARG A 182 -25.00 7.23 -7.54
CA ARG A 182 -26.12 7.46 -8.46
C ARG A 182 -27.28 8.15 -7.74
N GLN A 183 -27.58 7.74 -6.52
CA GLN A 183 -28.65 8.34 -5.73
C GLN A 183 -28.35 9.80 -5.39
N ILE A 184 -27.13 10.09 -4.90
CA ILE A 184 -26.71 11.46 -4.58
C ILE A 184 -26.71 12.33 -5.84
N GLU A 185 -26.14 11.88 -6.95
CA GLU A 185 -26.12 12.62 -8.22
C GLU A 185 -27.55 12.94 -8.70
N THR A 186 -28.46 11.97 -8.61
CA THR A 186 -29.87 12.20 -8.99
C THR A 186 -30.51 13.23 -8.06
N ALA A 187 -30.36 13.07 -6.74
CA ALA A 187 -30.97 13.98 -5.77
C ALA A 187 -30.43 15.41 -5.90
N LEU A 188 -29.13 15.57 -6.17
CA LEU A 188 -28.52 16.88 -6.37
C LEU A 188 -28.89 17.50 -7.72
N ALA A 189 -29.06 16.70 -8.78
CA ALA A 189 -29.56 17.19 -10.05
C ALA A 189 -30.99 17.76 -9.89
N THR A 190 -31.87 17.03 -9.22
CA THR A 190 -33.23 17.52 -8.91
C THR A 190 -33.20 18.73 -7.97
N ALA A 191 -32.26 18.81 -7.03
CA ALA A 191 -32.11 19.97 -6.15
C ALA A 191 -31.70 21.26 -6.88
N ASP A 192 -31.03 21.15 -8.03
CA ASP A 192 -30.68 22.30 -8.88
C ASP A 192 -31.83 22.75 -9.80
N GLU A 193 -32.90 21.98 -9.87
CA GLU A 193 -34.08 22.33 -10.68
C GLU A 193 -35.05 23.21 -9.88
N GLU A 194 -35.78 24.08 -10.59
CA GLU A 194 -36.86 24.85 -9.97
C GLU A 194 -38.08 23.96 -9.68
N PRO A 195 -38.79 24.15 -8.55
CA PRO A 195 -38.67 25.27 -7.59
C PRO A 195 -37.69 25.01 -6.43
N TYR A 196 -36.96 23.89 -6.44
CA TYR A 196 -36.15 23.43 -5.31
C TYR A 196 -34.93 24.30 -5.08
N ALA A 197 -34.24 24.69 -6.16
CA ALA A 197 -33.04 25.52 -6.11
C ALA A 197 -33.30 26.85 -5.37
N THR A 198 -34.36 27.56 -5.74
CA THR A 198 -34.74 28.83 -5.10
C THR A 198 -35.07 28.65 -3.60
N GLN A 199 -35.79 27.58 -3.24
CA GLN A 199 -36.16 27.32 -1.84
C GLN A 199 -34.96 26.90 -0.98
N LEU A 200 -34.05 26.10 -1.54
CA LEU A 200 -32.81 25.70 -0.88
C LEU A 200 -31.87 26.90 -0.66
N ALA A 201 -31.74 27.77 -1.66
CA ALA A 201 -30.97 28.99 -1.55
C ALA A 201 -31.52 29.93 -0.46
N ALA A 202 -32.84 30.10 -0.39
CA ALA A 202 -33.49 30.89 0.65
C ALA A 202 -33.23 30.34 2.07
N ALA A 203 -33.02 29.03 2.20
CA ALA A 203 -32.73 28.34 3.44
C ALA A 203 -31.22 28.20 3.74
N THR A 204 -30.36 28.99 3.10
CA THR A 204 -28.89 28.98 3.24
C THR A 204 -28.19 27.70 2.74
N TYR A 205 -28.92 26.80 2.06
CA TYR A 205 -28.36 25.66 1.35
C TYR A 205 -28.26 25.98 -0.15
N GLY A 206 -27.48 27.01 -0.49
CA GLY A 206 -27.33 27.45 -1.88
C GLY A 206 -26.54 26.49 -2.77
N SER A 207 -26.41 26.86 -4.04
CA SER A 207 -25.68 26.11 -5.07
C SER A 207 -24.25 25.74 -4.65
N GLU A 208 -23.56 26.57 -3.87
CA GLU A 208 -22.22 26.27 -3.35
C GLU A 208 -22.16 24.99 -2.51
N ARG A 209 -23.18 24.71 -1.69
CA ARG A 209 -23.24 23.50 -0.87
C ARG A 209 -23.51 22.25 -1.71
N ILE A 210 -24.35 22.39 -2.75
CA ILE A 210 -24.60 21.32 -3.73
C ILE A 210 -23.32 21.01 -4.50
N VAL A 211 -22.61 22.04 -4.98
CA VAL A 211 -21.31 21.91 -5.65
C VAL A 211 -20.28 21.28 -4.73
N ALA A 212 -20.20 21.68 -3.46
CA ALA A 212 -19.29 21.08 -2.48
C ALA A 212 -19.56 19.58 -2.28
N LEU A 213 -20.82 19.16 -2.21
CA LEU A 213 -21.14 17.72 -2.09
C LEU A 213 -20.77 16.94 -3.36
N ARG A 214 -20.97 17.51 -4.55
CA ARG A 214 -20.46 16.91 -5.81
C ARG A 214 -18.94 16.82 -5.82
N ALA A 215 -18.24 17.85 -5.34
CA ALA A 215 -16.80 17.83 -5.23
C ALA A 215 -16.30 16.74 -4.28
N LEU A 216 -17.00 16.51 -3.15
CA LEU A 216 -16.69 15.40 -2.24
C LEU A 216 -16.88 14.03 -2.90
N LEU A 217 -17.92 13.85 -3.72
CA LEU A 217 -18.10 12.64 -4.52
C LEU A 217 -16.96 12.43 -5.53
N GLY A 218 -16.60 13.49 -6.27
CA GLY A 218 -15.47 13.44 -7.19
C GLY A 218 -14.15 13.10 -6.47
N ALA A 219 -13.93 13.69 -5.29
CA ALA A 219 -12.77 13.37 -4.46
C ALA A 219 -12.78 11.89 -4.01
N LEU A 220 -13.93 11.36 -3.61
CA LEU A 220 -14.06 9.93 -3.28
C LEU A 220 -13.67 9.03 -4.46
N ASP A 221 -14.15 9.34 -5.68
CA ASP A 221 -13.78 8.59 -6.89
C ASP A 221 -12.27 8.60 -7.14
N THR A 222 -11.62 9.77 -6.99
CA THR A 222 -10.15 9.86 -7.15
C THR A 222 -9.41 9.01 -6.13
N LEU A 223 -9.89 8.97 -4.88
CA LEU A 223 -9.28 8.18 -3.80
C LEU A 223 -9.46 6.69 -4.00
N ILE A 224 -10.55 6.24 -4.64
CA ILE A 224 -10.74 4.84 -5.00
C ILE A 224 -9.76 4.41 -6.08
N GLY A 225 -9.58 5.23 -7.12
CA GLY A 225 -8.56 5.02 -8.13
C GLY A 225 -7.16 4.95 -7.52
N ALA A 226 -6.84 5.89 -6.62
CA ALA A 226 -5.57 5.92 -5.90
C ALA A 226 -5.37 4.67 -5.02
N GLN A 227 -6.40 4.21 -4.30
CA GLN A 227 -6.34 2.99 -3.51
C GLN A 227 -6.06 1.76 -4.38
N ALA A 228 -6.79 1.60 -5.49
CA ALA A 228 -6.60 0.48 -6.41
C ALA A 228 -5.18 0.46 -6.99
N ALA A 229 -4.68 1.63 -7.41
CA ALA A 229 -3.32 1.79 -7.91
C ALA A 229 -2.26 1.44 -6.83
N ALA A 230 -2.44 1.93 -5.60
CA ALA A 230 -1.53 1.66 -4.49
C ALA A 230 -1.52 0.16 -4.11
N GLN A 231 -2.69 -0.50 -4.11
CA GLN A 231 -2.77 -1.95 -3.89
C GLN A 231 -2.08 -2.74 -5.00
N HIS A 232 -2.25 -2.33 -6.26
CA HIS A 232 -1.54 -2.95 -7.38
C HIS A 232 -0.02 -2.76 -7.25
N ALA A 233 0.45 -1.56 -6.92
CA ALA A 233 1.86 -1.29 -6.68
C ALA A 233 2.45 -2.14 -5.54
N ALA A 234 1.72 -2.29 -4.43
CA ALA A 234 2.14 -3.16 -3.32
C ALA A 234 2.25 -4.64 -3.73
N LYS A 235 1.35 -5.13 -4.58
CA LYS A 235 1.43 -6.49 -5.14
C LYS A 235 2.66 -6.64 -6.03
N GLN A 236 2.90 -5.69 -6.94
CA GLN A 236 4.07 -5.73 -7.82
C GLN A 236 5.38 -5.66 -7.03
N ALA A 237 5.47 -4.79 -6.03
CA ALA A 237 6.64 -4.71 -5.16
C ALA A 237 6.90 -6.02 -4.39
N THR A 238 5.84 -6.74 -4.02
CA THR A 238 5.96 -8.07 -3.41
C THR A 238 6.58 -9.09 -4.37
N ILE A 239 6.14 -9.11 -5.63
CA ILE A 239 6.68 -10.00 -6.68
C ILE A 239 8.15 -9.69 -6.94
N VAL A 240 8.51 -8.41 -7.09
CA VAL A 240 9.89 -7.96 -7.33
C VAL A 240 10.80 -8.35 -6.17
N ARG A 241 10.37 -8.10 -4.93
CA ARG A 241 11.10 -8.53 -3.73
C ARG A 241 11.31 -10.04 -3.70
N ASP A 242 10.28 -10.83 -3.98
CA ASP A 242 10.38 -12.29 -3.93
C ASP A 242 11.34 -12.85 -4.98
N ALA A 243 11.39 -12.23 -6.16
CA ALA A 243 12.38 -12.54 -7.18
C ALA A 243 13.81 -12.19 -6.72
N ALA A 244 14.01 -10.98 -6.20
CA ALA A 244 15.33 -10.52 -5.76
C ALA A 244 15.89 -11.34 -4.58
N VAL A 245 15.04 -11.70 -3.60
CA VAL A 245 15.46 -12.58 -2.49
C VAL A 245 15.78 -13.99 -2.97
N ARG A 246 15.08 -14.49 -3.99
CA ARG A 246 15.39 -15.79 -4.60
C ARG A 246 16.78 -15.76 -5.25
N ASP A 247 17.11 -14.68 -5.94
CA ASP A 247 18.44 -14.52 -6.54
C ASP A 247 19.54 -14.49 -5.48
N VAL A 248 19.31 -13.78 -4.36
CA VAL A 248 20.22 -13.79 -3.20
C VAL A 248 20.43 -15.20 -2.65
N LEU A 249 19.36 -15.99 -2.52
CA LEU A 249 19.45 -17.38 -2.06
C LEU A 249 20.27 -18.27 -2.99
N LEU A 250 20.08 -18.14 -4.30
CA LEU A 250 20.83 -18.92 -5.28
C LEU A 250 22.32 -18.58 -5.21
N VAL A 251 22.63 -17.29 -5.17
CA VAL A 251 24.00 -16.80 -5.07
C VAL A 251 24.66 -17.22 -3.76
N SER A 252 23.97 -17.11 -2.61
CA SER A 252 24.55 -17.52 -1.33
C SER A 252 24.84 -19.02 -1.29
N ARG A 253 23.96 -19.86 -1.85
CA ARG A 253 24.22 -21.31 -1.96
C ARG A 253 25.42 -21.60 -2.85
N GLN A 254 25.51 -20.93 -4.00
CA GLN A 254 26.63 -21.12 -4.92
C GLN A 254 27.96 -20.69 -4.28
N ILE A 255 28.01 -19.50 -3.68
CA ILE A 255 29.23 -19.03 -3.00
C ILE A 255 29.62 -19.99 -1.86
N ARG A 256 28.67 -20.48 -1.05
CA ARG A 256 28.95 -21.50 -0.02
C ARG A 256 29.54 -22.78 -0.60
N ALA A 257 28.96 -23.29 -1.69
CA ALA A 257 29.43 -24.50 -2.33
C ALA A 257 30.88 -24.34 -2.83
N GLU A 258 31.19 -23.22 -3.50
CA GLU A 258 32.51 -22.94 -4.04
C GLU A 258 33.56 -22.76 -2.93
N VAL A 259 33.26 -21.97 -1.89
CA VAL A 259 34.17 -21.79 -0.75
C VAL A 259 34.37 -23.10 0.01
N THR A 260 33.32 -23.90 0.19
CA THR A 260 33.45 -25.23 0.81
C THR A 260 34.33 -26.16 -0.02
N ALA A 261 34.18 -26.15 -1.35
CA ALA A 261 35.02 -26.93 -2.25
C ALA A 261 36.49 -26.47 -2.20
N LEU A 262 36.72 -25.16 -2.14
CA LEU A 262 38.03 -24.56 -1.99
C LEU A 262 38.71 -25.01 -0.68
N LEU A 263 38.01 -24.91 0.44
CA LEU A 263 38.55 -25.32 1.76
C LEU A 263 38.86 -26.81 1.83
N ARG A 264 38.09 -27.65 1.12
CA ARG A 264 38.41 -29.09 0.99
C ARG A 264 39.68 -29.34 0.16
N ARG A 265 39.90 -28.53 -0.88
CA ARG A 265 41.09 -28.62 -1.74
C ARG A 265 42.34 -28.07 -1.04
N TYR A 266 42.19 -27.04 -0.20
CA TYR A 266 43.26 -26.36 0.52
C TYR A 266 42.98 -26.34 2.03
N PRO A 267 43.20 -27.46 2.75
CA PRO A 267 42.78 -27.61 4.16
C PRO A 267 43.58 -26.74 5.14
N HIS A 268 44.67 -26.12 4.70
CA HIS A 268 45.47 -25.19 5.50
C HIS A 268 44.92 -23.75 5.50
N LEU A 269 43.92 -23.46 4.68
CA LEU A 269 43.27 -22.15 4.66
C LEU A 269 42.26 -22.03 5.80
N THR A 270 42.16 -20.83 6.36
CA THR A 270 41.12 -20.51 7.36
C THR A 270 39.85 -20.07 6.64
N ALA A 271 38.70 -20.55 7.11
CA ALA A 271 37.41 -20.14 6.54
C ALA A 271 37.18 -18.63 6.77
N PRO A 272 36.79 -17.88 5.73
CA PRO A 272 36.41 -16.48 5.91
C PRO A 272 35.12 -16.37 6.74
N MET A 273 34.93 -15.21 7.37
CA MET A 273 33.71 -14.93 8.14
C MET A 273 32.45 -15.16 7.29
N GLY A 274 31.44 -15.81 7.87
CA GLY A 274 30.17 -16.12 7.20
C GLY A 274 30.08 -17.48 6.51
N PHE A 275 31.10 -18.34 6.62
CA PHE A 275 31.16 -19.69 6.06
C PHE A 275 31.30 -20.78 7.13
#